data_AF-A0A1G0XAE9-F1
#
_entry.id   AF-A0A1G0XAE9-F1
#
_cell.length_a   1.000
_cell.length_b   1.000
_cell.length_c   1.000
_cell.angle_alpha   90.00
_cell.angle_beta   90.00
_cell.angle_gamma   90.00
#
_symmetry.space_group_name_H-M   'P 1'
#
loop_
_entity.id
_entity.type
_entity.pdbx_description
1 polymer ?
#
loop_
_entity_poly.entity_id
_entity_poly.type
_entity_poly.pdbx_seq_one_letter_code
_entity_poly.pdbx_strand_id
1 'polypeptide(L)'
;MDLIKQYIVQSITTASGNLRLNNQRIEVLAMLKEVILKSKNIQQDLNQMKKITELSKIAIKLSEIHHYLSEGSIDFLKATDNFKAHSYNLIKEINHMLDMVNPYTFRHTIDRLIEPERKIVEIIIEPESKLENELETEFLSRKLDNLGNSISAVEKAKEMILLEEEKDKDDLHPFNSFESTILKPIKSIDSILNEINIDSEIPAEVEEYSKVMAANADLSLQNGFDILSQMHTIISEGLIHLKNKSLVPSKEVTESIRACLIVIVAVVKSKEIDIKNYLNRAEVFGKFLQKIKTEEHK
;
A
#
# COMPACT_ATOMS: atom_id res chain seq x y z
N MET A 1 -25.79 17.71 14.65
CA MET A 1 -24.94 16.77 15.40
C MET A 1 -25.69 15.47 15.52
N ASP A 2 -25.08 14.37 15.10
CA ASP A 2 -25.69 13.04 15.14
C ASP A 2 -25.23 12.34 16.42
N LEU A 3 -26.12 12.26 17.42
CA LEU A 3 -25.85 11.72 18.75
C LEU A 3 -25.34 10.27 18.66
N ILE A 4 -25.87 9.50 17.70
CA ILE A 4 -25.53 8.09 17.51
C ILE A 4 -24.08 7.97 17.03
N LYS A 5 -23.69 8.76 16.02
CA LYS A 5 -22.29 8.80 15.53
C LYS A 5 -21.32 9.23 16.63
N GLN A 6 -21.68 10.24 17.41
CA GLN A 6 -20.85 10.69 18.54
C GLN A 6 -20.70 9.62 19.61
N TYR A 7 -21.78 8.94 19.97
CA TYR A 7 -21.74 7.84 20.94
C TYR A 7 -20.81 6.72 20.46
N ILE A 8 -20.94 6.32 19.18
CA ILE A 8 -20.11 5.26 18.60
C ILE A 8 -18.63 5.68 18.61
N VAL A 9 -18.30 6.89 18.16
CA VAL A 9 -16.93 7.42 18.15
C VAL A 9 -16.35 7.51 19.55
N GLN A 10 -17.15 7.92 20.53
CA GLN A 10 -16.72 7.99 21.93
C GLN A 10 -16.50 6.59 22.53
N SER A 11 -17.31 5.60 22.12
CA SER A 11 -17.14 4.20 22.53
C SER A 11 -15.83 3.62 21.96
N ILE A 12 -15.54 3.89 20.68
CA ILE A 12 -14.27 3.51 20.03
C ILE A 12 -13.08 4.19 20.72
N THR A 13 -13.20 5.48 21.04
CA THR A 13 -12.15 6.24 21.73
C THR A 13 -11.87 5.67 23.11
N THR A 14 -12.92 5.36 23.88
CA THR A 14 -12.81 4.76 25.21
C THR A 14 -12.20 3.36 25.14
N ALA A 15 -12.63 2.53 24.18
CA ALA A 15 -12.04 1.21 23.95
C ALA A 15 -10.55 1.30 23.58
N SER A 16 -10.20 2.24 22.69
CA SER A 16 -8.82 2.45 22.22
C SER A 16 -7.86 2.88 23.33
N GLY A 17 -8.34 3.63 24.32
CA GLY A 17 -7.54 4.02 25.49
C GLY A 17 -7.11 2.86 26.38
N ASN A 18 -7.73 1.68 26.22
CA ASN A 18 -7.36 0.44 26.92
C ASN A 18 -6.41 -0.45 26.10
N LEU A 19 -6.06 -0.05 24.89
CA LEU A 19 -5.17 -0.79 24.00
C LEU A 19 -3.78 -0.16 23.98
N ARG A 20 -2.75 -1.00 23.88
CA ARG A 20 -1.40 -0.52 23.56
C ARG A 20 -1.29 -0.33 22.06
N LEU A 21 -1.44 0.92 21.62
CA LEU A 21 -1.47 1.28 20.21
C LEU A 21 -0.08 1.77 19.77
N ASN A 22 0.39 1.26 18.65
CA ASN A 22 1.48 1.89 17.90
C ASN A 22 0.88 2.97 16.97
N ASN A 23 1.72 3.76 16.31
CA ASN A 23 1.24 4.90 15.54
C ASN A 23 0.32 4.48 14.36
N GLN A 24 0.57 3.34 13.72
CA GLN A 24 -0.29 2.81 12.65
C GLN A 24 -1.69 2.47 13.16
N ARG A 25 -1.77 1.83 14.33
CA ARG A 25 -3.05 1.48 14.95
C ARG A 25 -3.85 2.72 15.37
N ILE A 26 -3.18 3.78 15.81
CA ILE A 26 -3.82 5.07 16.09
C ILE A 26 -4.43 5.66 14.83
N GLU A 27 -3.72 5.58 13.70
CA GLU A 27 -4.17 6.11 12.43
C GLU A 27 -5.37 5.34 11.85
N VAL A 28 -5.33 4.01 11.86
CA VAL A 28 -6.48 3.18 11.46
C VAL A 28 -7.72 3.53 12.29
N LEU A 29 -7.55 3.75 13.60
CA LEU A 29 -8.64 4.19 14.47
C LEU A 29 -9.12 5.60 14.17
N ALA A 30 -8.22 6.52 13.81
CA ALA A 30 -8.59 7.87 13.39
C ALA A 30 -9.44 7.82 12.12
N MET A 31 -9.02 7.04 11.12
CA MET A 31 -9.77 6.83 9.88
C MET A 31 -11.13 6.18 10.14
N LEU A 32 -11.20 5.14 10.96
CA LEU A 32 -12.48 4.50 11.32
C LEU A 32 -13.45 5.50 11.94
N LYS A 33 -12.98 6.33 12.88
CA LYS A 33 -13.79 7.39 13.50
C LYS A 33 -14.25 8.42 12.46
N GLU A 34 -13.38 8.82 11.55
CA GLU A 34 -13.70 9.77 10.49
C GLU A 34 -14.76 9.23 9.52
N VAL A 35 -14.65 7.97 9.10
CA VAL A 35 -15.64 7.29 8.26
C VAL A 35 -17.02 7.29 8.93
N ILE A 36 -17.08 6.96 10.22
CA ILE A 36 -18.33 6.95 10.98
C ILE A 36 -18.93 8.36 11.08
N LEU A 37 -18.10 9.39 11.27
CA LEU A 37 -18.57 10.79 11.34
C LEU A 37 -19.06 11.32 9.99
N LYS A 38 -18.38 10.98 8.90
CA LYS A 38 -18.70 11.41 7.53
C LYS A 38 -19.82 10.62 6.89
N SER A 39 -20.15 9.45 7.42
CA SER A 39 -21.22 8.58 6.93
C SER A 39 -22.56 9.32 6.83
N LYS A 40 -23.23 9.23 5.67
CA LYS A 40 -24.60 9.74 5.50
C LYS A 40 -25.62 8.79 6.13
N ASN A 41 -25.43 7.48 5.92
CA ASN A 41 -26.27 6.43 6.48
C ASN A 41 -25.40 5.37 7.17
N ILE A 42 -25.19 5.55 8.46
CA ILE A 42 -24.31 4.70 9.25
C ILE A 42 -24.80 3.24 9.29
N GLN A 43 -26.11 3.00 9.25
CA GLN A 43 -26.66 1.65 9.23
C GLN A 43 -26.32 0.93 7.92
N GLN A 44 -26.38 1.62 6.77
CA GLN A 44 -25.98 1.04 5.49
C GLN A 44 -24.48 0.77 5.46
N ASP A 45 -23.66 1.73 5.89
CA ASP A 45 -22.20 1.59 5.87
C ASP A 45 -21.74 0.45 6.78
N LEU A 46 -22.32 0.32 7.99
CA LEU A 46 -22.07 -0.81 8.88
C LEU A 46 -22.48 -2.15 8.26
N ASN A 47 -23.61 -2.20 7.53
CA ASN A 47 -24.02 -3.41 6.84
C ASN A 47 -23.10 -3.78 5.69
N GLN A 48 -22.48 -2.81 5.02
CA GLN A 48 -21.47 -3.10 4.02
C GLN A 48 -20.14 -3.53 4.67
N MET A 49 -19.71 -2.88 5.75
CA MET A 49 -18.53 -3.30 6.52
C MET A 49 -18.65 -4.73 7.04
N LYS A 50 -19.85 -5.21 7.40
CA LYS A 50 -20.09 -6.60 7.79
C LYS A 50 -19.70 -7.63 6.72
N LYS A 51 -19.73 -7.24 5.43
CA LYS A 51 -19.42 -8.12 4.31
C LYS A 51 -17.91 -8.29 4.07
N ILE A 52 -17.10 -7.45 4.71
CA ILE A 52 -15.64 -7.45 4.58
C ILE A 52 -15.08 -8.23 5.76
N THR A 53 -14.28 -9.26 5.48
CA THR A 53 -13.76 -10.19 6.50
C THR A 53 -13.07 -9.46 7.65
N GLU A 54 -12.20 -8.51 7.32
CA GLU A 54 -11.35 -7.74 8.23
C GLU A 54 -12.15 -6.79 9.12
N LEU A 55 -13.29 -6.27 8.62
CA LEU A 55 -14.14 -5.32 9.32
C LEU A 55 -15.39 -5.98 9.93
N SER A 56 -15.64 -7.25 9.62
CA SER A 56 -16.90 -7.92 9.92
C SER A 56 -17.26 -7.89 11.39
N LYS A 57 -16.33 -8.28 12.27
CA LYS A 57 -16.60 -8.41 13.71
C LYS A 57 -16.80 -7.07 14.39
N ILE A 58 -15.97 -6.08 14.04
CA ILE A 58 -16.14 -4.72 14.55
C ILE A 58 -17.46 -4.11 14.05
N ALA A 59 -17.81 -4.31 12.78
CA ALA A 59 -19.05 -3.81 12.20
C ALA A 59 -20.31 -4.44 12.81
N ILE A 60 -20.26 -5.73 13.18
CA ILE A 60 -21.34 -6.38 13.94
C ILE A 60 -21.55 -5.67 15.28
N LYS A 61 -20.48 -5.44 16.05
CA LYS A 61 -20.58 -4.76 17.36
C LYS A 61 -21.01 -3.30 17.26
N LEU A 62 -20.50 -2.57 16.28
CA LEU A 62 -20.95 -1.20 16.04
C LEU A 62 -22.43 -1.15 15.60
N SER A 63 -22.91 -2.16 14.87
CA SER A 63 -24.32 -2.26 14.49
C SER A 63 -25.24 -2.61 15.66
N GLU A 64 -24.78 -3.43 16.62
CA GLU A 64 -25.50 -3.68 17.88
C GLU A 64 -25.68 -2.37 18.67
N ILE A 65 -24.60 -1.57 18.79
CA ILE A 65 -24.63 -0.26 19.45
C ILE A 65 -25.59 0.70 18.70
N HIS A 66 -25.51 0.74 17.38
CA HIS A 66 -26.40 1.57 16.57
C HIS A 66 -27.88 1.19 16.78
N HIS A 67 -28.20 -0.10 16.80
CA HIS A 67 -29.56 -0.60 17.02
C HIS A 67 -30.06 -0.29 18.44
N TYR A 68 -29.21 -0.45 19.46
CA TYR A 68 -29.53 -0.05 20.83
C TYR A 68 -29.94 1.43 20.94
N LEU A 69 -29.24 2.32 20.22
CA LEU A 69 -29.52 3.75 20.24
C LEU A 69 -30.68 4.17 19.34
N SER A 70 -30.98 3.40 18.29
CA SER A 70 -32.01 3.72 17.29
C SER A 70 -33.39 3.16 17.64
N GLU A 71 -33.44 1.96 18.20
CA GLU A 71 -34.69 1.22 18.46
C GLU A 71 -34.92 0.96 19.95
N GLY A 72 -33.90 1.13 20.80
CA GLY A 72 -33.99 0.92 22.24
C GLY A 72 -34.62 2.10 22.99
N SER A 73 -35.49 1.81 23.96
CA SER A 73 -35.80 2.77 25.01
C SER A 73 -34.57 2.91 25.91
N ILE A 74 -33.82 4.00 25.74
CA ILE A 74 -32.59 4.22 26.51
C ILE A 74 -32.96 4.49 27.97
N ASP A 75 -32.60 3.55 28.85
CA ASP A 75 -32.65 3.76 30.29
C ASP A 75 -31.50 4.68 30.72
N PHE A 76 -31.82 5.96 30.94
CA PHE A 76 -30.82 6.98 31.33
C PHE A 76 -30.15 6.68 32.67
N LEU A 77 -30.77 5.91 33.57
CA LEU A 77 -30.15 5.51 34.84
C LEU A 77 -28.98 4.54 34.59
N LYS A 78 -29.08 3.72 33.54
CA LYS A 78 -28.07 2.72 33.15
C LYS A 78 -27.22 3.13 31.95
N ALA A 79 -27.44 4.31 31.38
CA ALA A 79 -26.76 4.76 30.17
C ALA A 79 -25.24 4.74 30.30
N THR A 80 -24.70 5.11 31.46
CA THR A 80 -23.26 5.07 31.76
C THR A 80 -22.73 3.64 31.82
N ASP A 81 -23.46 2.72 32.44
CA ASP A 81 -23.05 1.31 32.55
C ASP A 81 -23.10 0.61 31.20
N ASN A 82 -24.16 0.89 30.42
CA ASN A 82 -24.30 0.39 29.06
C ASN A 82 -23.18 0.95 28.15
N PHE A 83 -22.82 2.23 28.29
CA PHE A 83 -21.70 2.82 27.56
C PHE A 83 -20.36 2.15 27.89
N LYS A 84 -20.09 1.88 29.17
CA LYS A 84 -18.88 1.16 29.58
C LYS A 84 -18.86 -0.26 29.01
N ALA A 85 -20.00 -0.97 29.06
CA ALA A 85 -20.12 -2.32 28.51
C ALA A 85 -19.91 -2.33 26.99
N HIS A 86 -20.55 -1.41 26.26
CA HIS A 86 -20.34 -1.25 24.81
C HIS A 86 -18.88 -0.96 24.47
N SER A 87 -18.25 -0.02 25.18
CA SER A 87 -16.84 0.31 24.99
C SER A 87 -15.93 -0.88 25.27
N TYR A 88 -16.17 -1.63 26.35
CA TYR A 88 -15.36 -2.79 26.71
C TYR A 88 -15.46 -3.91 25.67
N ASN A 89 -16.67 -4.18 25.16
CA ASN A 89 -16.90 -5.18 24.13
C ASN A 89 -16.20 -4.84 22.80
N LEU A 90 -15.98 -3.56 22.51
CA LEU A 90 -15.24 -3.13 21.33
C LEU A 90 -13.74 -3.38 21.43
N ILE A 91 -13.15 -3.49 22.63
CA ILE A 91 -11.69 -3.64 22.81
C ILE A 91 -11.16 -4.84 22.03
N LYS A 92 -11.79 -6.00 22.19
CA LYS A 92 -11.38 -7.25 21.53
C LYS A 92 -11.49 -7.15 20.01
N GLU A 93 -12.60 -6.60 19.52
CA GLU A 93 -12.87 -6.54 18.08
C GLU A 93 -12.05 -5.44 17.39
N ILE A 94 -11.79 -4.32 18.07
CA ILE A 94 -10.84 -3.32 17.62
C ILE A 94 -9.45 -3.93 17.51
N ASN A 95 -8.99 -4.64 18.55
CA ASN A 95 -7.66 -5.24 18.51
C ASN A 95 -7.55 -6.28 17.39
N HIS A 96 -8.58 -7.11 17.20
CA HIS A 96 -8.64 -8.06 16.09
C HIS A 96 -8.60 -7.38 14.71
N MET A 97 -9.39 -6.32 14.51
CA MET A 97 -9.34 -5.52 13.29
C MET A 97 -7.92 -4.96 13.09
N LEU A 98 -7.33 -4.36 14.12
CA LEU A 98 -5.98 -3.77 14.08
C LEU A 98 -4.86 -4.78 13.86
N ASP A 99 -5.10 -6.07 14.05
CA ASP A 99 -4.17 -7.15 13.71
C ASP A 99 -4.32 -7.57 12.22
N MET A 100 -5.43 -7.23 11.57
CA MET A 100 -5.74 -7.63 10.19
C MET A 100 -5.61 -6.49 9.17
N VAL A 101 -5.70 -5.24 9.61
CA VAL A 101 -5.62 -4.06 8.75
C VAL A 101 -4.62 -3.03 9.26
N ASN A 102 -3.90 -2.46 8.31
CA ASN A 102 -3.02 -1.30 8.44
C ASN A 102 -3.67 -0.06 7.78
N PRO A 103 -3.10 1.15 7.94
CA PRO A 103 -3.66 2.37 7.36
C PRO A 103 -4.03 2.26 5.86
N TYR A 104 -3.15 1.67 5.06
CA TYR A 104 -3.35 1.51 3.62
C TYR A 104 -4.48 0.54 3.26
N THR A 105 -4.41 -0.69 3.81
CA THR A 105 -5.42 -1.72 3.58
C THR A 105 -6.78 -1.29 4.10
N PHE A 106 -6.83 -0.56 5.22
CA PHE A 106 -8.05 0.04 5.74
C PHE A 106 -8.61 1.08 4.77
N ARG A 107 -7.80 2.03 4.29
CA ARG A 107 -8.22 3.07 3.35
C ARG A 107 -8.77 2.47 2.05
N HIS A 108 -8.04 1.54 1.43
CA HIS A 108 -8.50 0.86 0.22
C HIS A 108 -9.81 0.08 0.44
N THR A 109 -9.97 -0.54 1.61
CA THR A 109 -11.19 -1.26 1.98
C THR A 109 -12.39 -0.32 2.12
N ILE A 110 -12.19 0.86 2.70
CA ILE A 110 -13.23 1.88 2.86
C ILE A 110 -13.56 2.58 1.54
N ASP A 111 -12.57 2.85 0.69
CA ASP A 111 -12.80 3.50 -0.60
C ASP A 111 -13.69 2.63 -1.51
N ARG A 112 -13.54 1.29 -1.43
CA ARG A 112 -14.45 0.33 -2.08
C ARG A 112 -15.91 0.41 -1.59
N LEU A 113 -16.16 0.94 -0.39
CA LEU A 113 -17.50 1.09 0.20
C LEU A 113 -18.16 2.41 -0.17
N ILE A 114 -17.38 3.49 -0.20
CA ILE A 114 -17.88 4.86 -0.40
C ILE A 114 -18.16 5.14 -1.90
N GLU A 115 -17.48 4.44 -2.81
CA GLU A 115 -17.72 4.51 -4.27
C GLU A 115 -17.98 3.13 -4.91
N PRO A 116 -19.24 2.65 -4.93
CA PRO A 116 -19.57 1.34 -5.52
C PRO A 116 -19.48 1.27 -7.06
N GLU A 117 -19.13 2.35 -7.77
CA GLU A 117 -19.11 2.39 -9.24
C GLU A 117 -17.76 2.05 -9.90
N ARG A 118 -16.80 1.51 -9.16
CA ARG A 118 -15.68 0.79 -9.80
C ARG A 118 -16.01 -0.69 -9.86
N LYS A 119 -16.61 -1.13 -10.97
CA LYS A 119 -16.71 -2.55 -11.33
C LYS A 119 -15.31 -3.18 -11.28
N ILE A 120 -15.02 -3.89 -10.20
CA ILE A 120 -13.88 -4.81 -10.12
C ILE A 120 -14.31 -6.06 -10.89
N VAL A 121 -13.60 -6.36 -11.98
CA VAL A 121 -13.64 -7.68 -12.61
C VAL A 121 -13.12 -8.67 -11.56
N GLU A 122 -13.98 -9.58 -11.13
CA GLU A 122 -13.57 -10.75 -10.34
C GLU A 122 -12.52 -11.52 -11.15
N ILE A 123 -11.26 -11.46 -10.72
CA ILE A 123 -10.21 -12.35 -11.23
C ILE A 123 -10.43 -13.69 -10.52
N ILE A 124 -11.15 -14.58 -11.19
CA ILE A 124 -11.13 -16.01 -10.89
C ILE A 124 -9.70 -16.48 -11.15
N ILE A 125 -8.97 -16.80 -10.08
CA ILE A 125 -7.69 -17.50 -10.18
C ILE A 125 -8.03 -18.96 -10.48
N GLU A 126 -8.03 -19.34 -11.75
CA GLU A 126 -7.91 -20.75 -12.10
C GLU A 126 -6.45 -21.18 -11.90
N PRO A 127 -6.18 -22.27 -11.18
CA PRO A 127 -4.83 -22.77 -10.99
C PRO A 127 -4.42 -23.54 -12.24
N GLU A 128 -3.72 -22.89 -13.18
CA GLU A 128 -3.10 -23.63 -14.27
C GLU A 128 -1.86 -24.40 -13.78
N SER A 129 -1.94 -25.70 -14.04
CA SER A 129 -1.04 -26.76 -13.68
C SER A 129 0.31 -26.69 -14.40
N LYS A 130 1.33 -27.13 -13.67
CA LYS A 130 2.64 -27.68 -14.10
C LYS A 130 2.81 -27.94 -15.61
N LEU A 131 3.82 -27.30 -16.21
CA LEU A 131 4.70 -27.94 -17.20
C LEU A 131 6.08 -27.26 -17.19
N GLU A 132 7.13 -28.09 -17.28
CA GLU A 132 8.53 -27.74 -17.05
C GLU A 132 9.21 -26.98 -18.21
N ASN A 133 10.02 -25.99 -17.79
CA ASN A 133 11.35 -25.53 -18.26
C ASN A 133 11.76 -25.46 -19.75
N GLU A 134 12.54 -24.39 -20.03
CA GLU A 134 13.35 -24.02 -21.21
C GLU A 134 12.76 -23.07 -22.27
N LEU A 135 11.44 -22.86 -22.36
CA LEU A 135 10.84 -21.90 -23.32
C LEU A 135 10.40 -20.55 -22.73
N GLU A 136 10.47 -20.39 -21.40
CA GLU A 136 9.90 -19.23 -20.71
C GLU A 136 10.79 -17.98 -20.71
N THR A 137 12.10 -18.11 -20.76
CA THR A 137 13.03 -16.98 -20.66
C THR A 137 12.94 -16.11 -21.91
N GLU A 138 12.86 -16.72 -23.09
CA GLU A 138 12.68 -16.00 -24.35
C GLU A 138 11.29 -15.35 -24.46
N PHE A 139 10.25 -15.98 -23.89
CA PHE A 139 8.90 -15.41 -23.84
C PHE A 139 8.82 -14.19 -22.92
N LEU A 140 9.53 -14.18 -21.79
CA LEU A 140 9.55 -13.04 -20.85
C LEU A 140 10.36 -11.86 -21.40
N SER A 141 11.51 -12.10 -22.05
CA SER A 141 12.26 -11.07 -22.76
C SER A 141 11.41 -10.43 -23.85
N ARG A 142 10.72 -11.25 -24.67
CA ARG A 142 9.77 -10.75 -25.68
C ARG A 142 8.55 -10.04 -25.07
N LYS A 143 8.13 -10.38 -23.85
CA LYS A 143 7.06 -9.68 -23.12
C LYS A 143 7.52 -8.31 -22.64
N LEU A 144 8.75 -8.19 -22.14
CA LEU A 144 9.37 -6.92 -21.78
C LEU A 144 9.47 -5.99 -23.00
N ASP A 145 9.85 -6.53 -24.16
CA ASP A 145 9.91 -5.76 -25.42
C ASP A 145 8.50 -5.30 -25.88
N ASN A 146 7.48 -6.15 -25.74
CA ASN A 146 6.10 -5.83 -26.14
C ASN A 146 5.38 -4.84 -25.20
N LEU A 147 5.84 -4.67 -23.95
CA LEU A 147 5.34 -3.66 -23.01
C LEU A 147 5.75 -2.22 -23.42
N GLY A 148 6.66 -2.05 -24.38
CA GLY A 148 7.13 -0.76 -24.87
C GLY A 148 6.10 0.09 -25.63
N ASN A 149 4.95 -0.49 -26.03
CA ASN A 149 4.00 0.14 -26.96
C ASN A 149 2.70 0.67 -26.33
N SER A 150 2.48 0.57 -25.01
CA SER A 150 1.18 0.94 -24.40
C SER A 150 1.17 2.14 -23.46
N ILE A 151 2.27 2.88 -23.29
CA ILE A 151 2.30 4.07 -22.42
C ILE A 151 2.09 5.32 -23.28
N SER A 152 0.95 5.97 -23.08
CA SER A 152 0.56 7.19 -23.81
C SER A 152 1.52 8.34 -23.46
N ALA A 153 1.84 9.20 -24.42
CA ALA A 153 2.67 10.40 -24.19
C ALA A 153 2.12 11.32 -23.06
N VAL A 154 0.83 11.18 -22.72
CA VAL A 154 0.17 11.92 -21.63
C VAL A 154 0.55 11.37 -20.25
N GLU A 155 0.86 10.08 -20.11
CA GLU A 155 1.28 9.47 -18.85
C GLU A 155 2.72 9.90 -18.50
N LYS A 156 3.60 9.97 -19.50
CA LYS A 156 4.98 10.48 -19.35
C LYS A 156 5.04 11.95 -18.90
N ALA A 157 4.11 12.78 -19.37
CA ALA A 157 4.04 14.17 -18.94
C ALA A 157 3.58 14.32 -17.47
N LYS A 158 2.77 13.38 -16.96
CA LYS A 158 2.40 13.33 -15.54
C LYS A 158 3.55 12.82 -14.67
N GLU A 159 4.40 11.92 -15.18
CA GLU A 159 5.60 11.41 -14.50
C GLU A 159 6.60 12.52 -14.12
N MET A 160 6.89 13.46 -15.03
CA MET A 160 7.78 14.60 -14.73
C MET A 160 7.24 15.49 -13.60
N ILE A 161 5.93 15.74 -13.58
CA ILE A 161 5.29 16.59 -12.56
C ILE A 161 5.31 15.91 -11.18
N LEU A 162 5.33 14.58 -11.12
CA LEU A 162 5.33 13.83 -9.86
C LEU A 162 6.64 13.94 -9.06
N LEU A 163 7.75 14.07 -9.79
CA LEU A 163 9.12 14.09 -9.26
C LEU A 163 9.62 15.52 -8.94
N GLU A 164 9.00 16.56 -9.50
CA GLU A 164 9.40 17.96 -9.33
C GLU A 164 8.83 18.64 -8.06
N GLU A 165 7.74 18.12 -7.49
CA GLU A 165 7.12 18.68 -6.27
C GLU A 165 7.80 18.16 -4.99
N GLU A 166 9.03 18.63 -4.73
CA GLU A 166 9.69 18.59 -3.43
C GLU A 166 9.77 20.01 -2.88
N LYS A 167 8.86 20.37 -1.96
CA LYS A 167 9.07 21.49 -1.05
C LYS A 167 9.00 20.97 0.37
N ASP A 168 10.16 20.98 1.01
CA ASP A 168 10.34 20.66 2.42
C ASP A 168 9.41 21.52 3.28
N LYS A 169 8.49 20.86 3.98
CA LYS A 169 7.85 21.41 5.16
C LYS A 169 8.20 20.49 6.33
N ASP A 170 9.18 20.94 7.10
CA ASP A 170 9.48 20.42 8.43
C ASP A 170 8.25 20.61 9.32
N ASP A 171 7.52 19.52 9.57
CA ASP A 171 6.61 19.39 10.70
C ASP A 171 6.91 18.08 11.45
N LEU A 172 6.98 18.20 12.77
CA LEU A 172 7.50 17.23 13.74
C LEU A 172 6.60 15.97 13.88
N HIS A 173 6.63 15.04 12.93
CA HIS A 173 6.01 13.71 13.07
C HIS A 173 7.01 12.56 12.80
N PRO A 174 7.05 11.50 13.62
CA PRO A 174 7.93 10.34 13.38
C PRO A 174 7.70 9.65 12.03
N PHE A 175 6.50 9.74 11.44
CA PHE A 175 6.20 9.22 10.10
C PHE A 175 6.83 10.01 8.96
N ASN A 176 7.06 11.32 9.14
CA ASN A 176 7.85 12.10 8.19
C ASN A 176 9.26 11.53 8.07
N SER A 177 9.80 10.88 9.11
CA SER A 177 11.12 10.25 9.03
C SER A 177 11.11 9.00 8.13
N PHE A 178 10.12 8.11 8.23
CA PHE A 178 10.03 6.91 7.38
C PHE A 178 9.78 7.29 5.92
N GLU A 179 8.75 8.10 5.67
CA GLU A 179 8.39 8.53 4.31
C GLU A 179 9.54 9.32 3.67
N SER A 180 10.14 10.28 4.37
CA SER A 180 11.30 11.00 3.85
C SER A 180 12.49 10.07 3.60
N THR A 181 12.74 9.09 4.48
CA THR A 181 13.86 8.14 4.33
C THR A 181 13.71 7.31 3.06
N ILE A 182 12.53 6.76 2.80
CA ILE A 182 12.29 5.91 1.62
C ILE A 182 12.15 6.71 0.32
N LEU A 183 11.69 7.97 0.39
CA LEU A 183 11.57 8.84 -0.77
C LEU A 183 12.89 9.53 -1.16
N LYS A 184 13.75 9.86 -0.19
CA LYS A 184 15.02 10.58 -0.39
C LYS A 184 15.88 10.05 -1.55
N PRO A 185 16.12 8.73 -1.72
CA PRO A 185 16.98 8.25 -2.80
C PRO A 185 16.31 8.23 -4.19
N ILE A 186 14.98 8.39 -4.27
CA ILE A 186 14.23 8.12 -5.53
C ILE A 186 14.67 9.04 -6.66
N LYS A 187 14.76 10.35 -6.40
CA LYS A 187 15.11 11.35 -7.41
C LYS A 187 16.54 11.19 -7.94
N SER A 188 17.46 10.86 -7.04
CA SER A 188 18.86 10.62 -7.41
C SER A 188 19.00 9.35 -8.25
N ILE A 189 18.26 8.29 -7.93
CA ILE A 189 18.25 7.07 -8.73
C ILE A 189 17.63 7.32 -10.10
N ASP A 190 16.51 8.03 -10.18
CA ASP A 190 15.91 8.36 -11.48
C ASP A 190 16.86 9.19 -12.37
N SER A 191 17.62 10.10 -11.76
CA SER A 191 18.64 10.87 -12.46
C SER A 191 19.74 9.96 -13.04
N ILE A 192 20.23 9.01 -12.25
CA ILE A 192 21.24 8.03 -12.70
C ILE A 192 20.68 7.11 -13.81
N LEU A 193 19.42 6.70 -13.72
CA LEU A 193 18.77 5.88 -14.76
C LEU A 193 18.69 6.60 -16.12
N ASN A 194 18.72 7.93 -16.14
CA ASN A 194 18.79 8.72 -17.39
C ASN A 194 20.19 8.70 -18.02
N GLU A 195 21.23 8.46 -17.21
CA GLU A 195 22.63 8.41 -17.66
C GLU A 195 23.03 7.00 -18.13
N ILE A 196 22.37 5.97 -17.62
CA ILE A 196 22.63 4.56 -17.95
C ILE A 196 22.14 4.24 -19.38
N ASN A 197 23.08 3.84 -20.22
CA ASN A 197 22.86 3.30 -21.56
C ASN A 197 23.77 2.08 -21.84
N ILE A 198 23.52 1.40 -22.97
CA ILE A 198 24.20 0.14 -23.35
C ILE A 198 25.73 0.28 -23.39
N ASP A 199 26.24 1.45 -23.81
CA ASP A 199 27.66 1.70 -24.04
C ASP A 199 28.35 2.45 -22.89
N SER A 200 27.59 2.87 -21.88
CA SER A 200 28.09 3.63 -20.74
C SER A 200 28.61 2.70 -19.64
N GLU A 201 29.68 3.16 -18.98
CA GLU A 201 30.11 2.53 -17.74
C GLU A 201 29.08 2.82 -16.64
N ILE A 202 28.68 1.79 -15.89
CA ILE A 202 27.69 1.92 -14.83
C ILE A 202 28.26 2.82 -13.73
N PRO A 203 27.58 3.91 -13.33
CA PRO A 203 28.07 4.83 -12.31
C PRO A 203 28.37 4.12 -10.98
N ALA A 204 29.45 4.52 -10.31
CA ALA A 204 29.89 3.88 -9.07
C ALA A 204 28.85 4.02 -7.94
N GLU A 205 28.04 5.08 -7.95
CA GLU A 205 26.99 5.31 -6.96
C GLU A 205 25.87 4.26 -7.02
N VAL A 206 25.73 3.51 -8.13
CA VAL A 206 24.70 2.47 -8.30
C VAL A 206 24.77 1.41 -7.20
N GLU A 207 25.99 1.04 -6.77
CA GLU A 207 26.16 0.07 -5.68
C GLU A 207 25.68 0.65 -4.33
N GLU A 208 25.92 1.94 -4.07
CA GLU A 208 25.46 2.61 -2.86
C GLU A 208 23.93 2.70 -2.83
N TYR A 209 23.30 3.09 -3.95
CA TYR A 209 21.85 3.13 -4.05
C TYR A 209 21.19 1.75 -3.95
N SER A 210 21.85 0.70 -4.47
CA SER A 210 21.39 -0.68 -4.25
C SER A 210 21.32 -1.02 -2.75
N LYS A 211 22.37 -0.71 -1.99
CA LYS A 211 22.40 -0.92 -0.52
C LYS A 211 21.33 -0.11 0.22
N VAL A 212 21.15 1.15 -0.16
CA VAL A 212 20.08 2.01 0.41
C VAL A 212 18.70 1.43 0.12
N MET A 213 18.48 0.93 -1.09
CA MET A 213 17.21 0.32 -1.48
C MET A 213 16.96 -1.01 -0.74
N ALA A 214 17.99 -1.82 -0.52
CA ALA A 214 17.86 -3.00 0.34
C ALA A 214 17.46 -2.64 1.78
N ALA A 215 18.13 -1.64 2.38
CA ALA A 215 17.79 -1.17 3.71
C ALA A 215 16.37 -0.61 3.79
N ASN A 216 15.92 0.11 2.75
CA ASN A 216 14.55 0.60 2.65
C ASN A 216 13.54 -0.54 2.47
N ALA A 217 13.89 -1.62 1.76
CA ALA A 217 13.05 -2.80 1.64
C ALA A 217 12.81 -3.48 2.99
N ASP A 218 13.87 -3.64 3.79
CA ASP A 218 13.79 -4.17 5.16
C ASP A 218 12.96 -3.24 6.05
N LEU A 219 13.20 -1.93 5.96
CA LEU A 219 12.45 -0.93 6.71
C LEU A 219 10.96 -0.97 6.35
N SER A 220 10.62 -1.03 5.07
CA SER A 220 9.23 -1.17 4.60
C SER A 220 8.60 -2.46 5.11
N LEU A 221 9.32 -3.59 5.07
CA LEU A 221 8.82 -4.88 5.57
C LEU A 221 8.57 -4.86 7.08
N GLN A 222 9.51 -4.31 7.86
CA GLN A 222 9.38 -4.15 9.31
C GLN A 222 8.19 -3.25 9.68
N ASN A 223 7.84 -2.31 8.81
CA ASN A 223 6.67 -1.46 8.95
C ASN A 223 5.39 -2.05 8.30
N GLY A 224 5.43 -3.28 7.78
CA GLY A 224 4.25 -3.98 7.23
C GLY A 224 3.79 -3.48 5.86
N PHE A 225 4.69 -2.88 5.07
CA PHE A 225 4.43 -2.41 3.71
C PHE A 225 5.01 -3.37 2.68
N ASP A 226 4.30 -4.46 2.39
CA ASP A 226 4.79 -5.53 1.50
C ASP A 226 5.06 -5.05 0.07
N ILE A 227 4.17 -4.21 -0.49
CA ILE A 227 4.35 -3.67 -1.85
C ILE A 227 5.59 -2.78 -1.91
N LEU A 228 5.78 -1.88 -0.93
CA LEU A 228 6.95 -1.00 -0.88
C LEU A 228 8.23 -1.82 -0.70
N SER A 229 8.20 -2.81 0.19
CA SER A 229 9.32 -3.73 0.39
C SER A 229 9.71 -4.46 -0.90
N GLN A 230 8.72 -4.98 -1.63
CA GLN A 230 8.93 -5.64 -2.90
C GLN A 230 9.50 -4.69 -3.96
N MET A 231 8.95 -3.47 -4.10
CA MET A 231 9.46 -2.49 -5.07
C MET A 231 10.91 -2.10 -4.76
N HIS A 232 11.22 -1.81 -3.50
CA HIS A 232 12.59 -1.52 -3.06
C HIS A 232 13.54 -2.70 -3.29
N THR A 233 13.08 -3.94 -3.06
CA THR A 233 13.86 -5.16 -3.32
C THR A 233 14.16 -5.30 -4.81
N ILE A 234 13.16 -5.14 -5.68
CA ILE A 234 13.33 -5.24 -7.14
C ILE A 234 14.32 -4.18 -7.65
N ILE A 235 14.25 -2.95 -7.13
CA ILE A 235 15.22 -1.90 -7.48
C ILE A 235 16.62 -2.29 -7.01
N SER A 236 16.76 -2.71 -5.75
CA SER A 236 18.06 -3.13 -5.19
C SER A 236 18.71 -4.23 -6.02
N GLU A 237 17.94 -5.28 -6.35
CA GLU A 237 18.39 -6.41 -7.18
C GLU A 237 18.68 -5.96 -8.62
N GLY A 238 17.85 -5.10 -9.21
CA GLY A 238 18.10 -4.56 -10.55
C GLY A 238 19.41 -3.77 -10.63
N LEU A 239 19.66 -2.88 -9.67
CA LEU A 239 20.87 -2.07 -9.60
C LEU A 239 22.14 -2.92 -9.38
N ILE A 240 22.09 -3.94 -8.51
CA ILE A 240 23.27 -4.80 -8.29
C ILE A 240 23.59 -5.63 -9.55
N HIS A 241 22.57 -6.12 -10.27
CA HIS A 241 22.78 -6.87 -11.50
C HIS A 241 23.32 -5.98 -12.64
N LEU A 242 22.89 -4.72 -12.72
CA LEU A 242 23.49 -3.74 -13.64
C LEU A 242 24.98 -3.54 -13.31
N LYS A 243 25.30 -3.29 -12.04
CA LYS A 243 26.69 -3.08 -11.59
C LYS A 243 27.59 -4.29 -11.83
N ASN A 244 27.08 -5.51 -11.62
CA ASN A 244 27.82 -6.75 -11.87
C ASN A 244 27.89 -7.13 -13.36
N LYS A 245 27.25 -6.36 -14.25
CA LYS A 245 27.12 -6.64 -15.70
C LYS A 245 26.40 -7.96 -16.02
N SER A 246 25.70 -8.53 -15.05
CA SER A 246 24.82 -9.70 -15.25
C SER A 246 23.48 -9.29 -15.88
N LEU A 247 23.16 -7.98 -15.87
CA LEU A 247 22.03 -7.39 -16.55
C LEU A 247 22.52 -6.32 -17.53
N VAL A 248 22.14 -6.43 -18.80
CA VAL A 248 22.48 -5.44 -19.82
C VAL A 248 21.60 -4.20 -19.63
N PRO A 249 22.17 -2.98 -19.53
CA PRO A 249 21.40 -1.75 -19.40
C PRO A 249 20.66 -1.43 -20.71
N SER A 250 19.41 -1.88 -20.82
CA SER A 250 18.50 -1.50 -21.91
C SER A 250 17.48 -0.47 -21.44
N LYS A 251 16.81 0.19 -22.39
CA LYS A 251 15.70 1.09 -22.09
C LYS A 251 14.58 0.37 -21.34
N GLU A 252 14.31 -0.88 -21.68
CA GLU A 252 13.29 -1.69 -21.02
C GLU A 252 13.63 -1.94 -19.55
N VAL A 253 14.91 -2.17 -19.24
CA VAL A 253 15.42 -2.34 -17.88
C VAL A 253 15.29 -1.05 -17.10
N THR A 254 15.77 0.09 -17.62
CA THR A 254 15.70 1.37 -16.91
C THR A 254 14.26 1.82 -16.66
N GLU A 255 13.36 1.64 -17.63
CA GLU A 255 11.93 1.92 -17.46
C GLU A 255 11.23 0.96 -16.48
N SER A 256 11.72 -0.27 -16.33
CA SER A 256 11.17 -1.22 -15.33
C SER A 256 11.60 -0.87 -13.91
N ILE A 257 12.85 -0.40 -13.73
CA ILE A 257 13.30 0.16 -12.45
C ILE A 257 12.52 1.45 -12.16
N ARG A 258 12.31 2.32 -13.16
CA ARG A 258 11.50 3.54 -13.01
C ARG A 258 10.04 3.25 -12.64
N ALA A 259 9.44 2.21 -13.19
CA ALA A 259 8.11 1.78 -12.80
C ALA A 259 8.02 1.44 -11.30
N CYS A 260 9.07 0.82 -10.73
CA CYS A 260 9.15 0.57 -9.29
C CYS A 260 9.22 1.89 -8.50
N LEU A 261 10.02 2.87 -8.96
CA LEU A 261 10.10 4.20 -8.34
C LEU A 261 8.75 4.92 -8.34
N ILE A 262 8.03 4.88 -9.47
CA ILE A 262 6.70 5.48 -9.61
C ILE A 262 5.71 4.85 -8.63
N VAL A 263 5.72 3.52 -8.51
CA VAL A 263 4.86 2.81 -7.54
C VAL A 263 5.18 3.25 -6.12
N ILE A 264 6.46 3.35 -5.73
CA ILE A 264 6.84 3.84 -4.40
C ILE A 264 6.31 5.25 -4.15
N VAL A 265 6.57 6.19 -5.07
CA VAL A 265 6.11 7.59 -4.92
C VAL A 265 4.59 7.66 -4.83
N ALA A 266 3.87 6.94 -5.70
CA ALA A 266 2.41 6.96 -5.73
C ALA A 266 1.81 6.38 -4.45
N VAL A 267 2.35 5.27 -3.96
CA VAL A 267 1.91 4.61 -2.73
C VAL A 267 2.19 5.49 -1.51
N VAL A 268 3.38 6.08 -1.41
CA VAL A 268 3.75 6.93 -0.26
C VAL A 268 3.01 8.26 -0.28
N LYS A 269 2.96 8.96 -1.41
CA LYS A 269 2.30 10.28 -1.52
C LYS A 269 0.77 10.20 -1.62
N SER A 270 0.17 9.00 -1.59
CA SER A 270 -1.28 8.77 -1.71
C SER A 270 -1.92 9.49 -2.92
N LYS A 271 -1.19 9.59 -4.04
CA LYS A 271 -1.69 10.29 -5.25
C LYS A 271 -2.66 9.38 -6.01
N GLU A 272 -3.77 9.94 -6.51
CA GLU A 272 -4.78 9.24 -7.32
C GLU A 272 -4.28 8.93 -8.73
N ILE A 273 -3.29 8.06 -8.84
CA ILE A 273 -2.69 7.65 -10.10
C ILE A 273 -2.97 6.16 -10.29
N ASP A 274 -3.43 5.79 -11.49
CA ASP A 274 -3.54 4.38 -11.84
C ASP A 274 -2.13 3.78 -11.96
N ILE A 275 -1.73 3.04 -10.93
CA ILE A 275 -0.42 2.38 -10.88
C ILE A 275 -0.41 0.98 -11.49
N LYS A 276 -1.54 0.48 -12.00
CA LYS A 276 -1.68 -0.93 -12.39
C LYS A 276 -0.67 -1.36 -13.45
N ASN A 277 -0.44 -0.51 -14.45
CA ASN A 277 0.52 -0.79 -15.51
C ASN A 277 1.96 -0.83 -14.98
N TYR A 278 2.31 0.07 -14.06
CA TYR A 278 3.62 0.13 -13.44
C TYR A 278 3.87 -1.05 -12.49
N LEU A 279 2.86 -1.44 -11.72
CA LEU A 279 2.92 -2.60 -10.83
C LEU A 279 3.12 -3.89 -11.62
N ASN A 280 2.35 -4.09 -12.70
CA ASN A 280 2.53 -5.26 -13.57
C ASN A 280 3.93 -5.29 -14.20
N ARG A 281 4.43 -4.14 -14.67
CA ARG A 281 5.79 -4.04 -15.21
C ARG A 281 6.84 -4.41 -14.15
N ALA A 282 6.70 -3.89 -12.94
CA ALA A 282 7.59 -4.20 -11.82
C ALA A 282 7.56 -5.69 -11.45
N GLU A 283 6.38 -6.31 -11.38
CA GLU A 283 6.25 -7.75 -11.09
C GLU A 283 6.90 -8.63 -12.16
N VAL A 284 6.69 -8.32 -13.44
CA VAL A 284 7.32 -9.05 -14.55
C VAL A 284 8.85 -8.92 -14.45
N PHE A 285 9.34 -7.72 -14.17
CA PHE A 285 10.77 -7.46 -14.01
C PHE A 285 11.35 -8.19 -12.80
N GLY A 286 10.66 -8.20 -11.64
CA GLY A 286 11.08 -8.95 -10.46
C GLY A 286 11.19 -10.46 -10.72
N LYS A 287 10.23 -11.05 -11.43
CA LYS A 287 10.30 -12.47 -11.86
C LYS A 287 11.49 -12.74 -12.78
N PHE A 288 11.82 -11.79 -13.66
CA PHE A 288 12.97 -11.89 -14.54
C PHE A 288 14.29 -11.87 -13.74
N LEU A 289 14.45 -10.97 -12.77
CA LEU A 289 15.64 -10.90 -11.91
C LEU A 289 15.86 -12.19 -11.10
N GLN A 290 14.79 -12.80 -10.57
CA GLN A 290 14.88 -14.08 -9.84
C GLN A 290 15.47 -15.21 -10.70
N LYS A 291 15.24 -15.19 -12.02
CA LYS A 291 15.80 -16.19 -12.94
C LYS A 291 17.30 -16.00 -13.13
N ILE A 292 17.78 -14.76 -13.25
CA ILE A 292 19.23 -14.45 -13.33
C ILE A 292 19.97 -15.02 -12.11
N LYS A 293 19.42 -14.81 -10.91
CA LYS A 293 19.96 -15.32 -9.63
C LYS A 293 20.07 -16.84 -9.57
N THR A 294 19.24 -17.56 -10.33
CA THR A 294 19.22 -19.03 -10.33
C THR A 294 20.26 -19.62 -11.29
N GLU A 295 20.71 -18.86 -12.29
CA GLU A 295 21.72 -19.28 -13.27
C GLU A 295 23.16 -19.10 -12.76
N GLU A 296 23.42 -18.16 -11.84
CA GLU A 296 24.74 -17.97 -11.21
C GLU A 296 25.12 -19.06 -10.19
N HIS A 297 24.17 -19.93 -9.81
CA HIS A 297 24.34 -21.00 -8.81
C HIS A 297 24.28 -22.43 -9.38
N LYS A 298 24.32 -22.59 -10.71
CA LYS A 298 24.54 -23.87 -11.39
C LYS A 298 25.95 -23.95 -11.95
#